data_AF-A0A968DKW9-F1
#
_entry.id   AF-A0A968DKW9-F1
#
_cell.length_a   1.000
_cell.length_b   1.000
_cell.length_c   1.000
_cell.angle_alpha   90.00
_cell.angle_beta   90.00
_cell.angle_gamma   90.00
#
_symmetry.space_group_name_H-M   'P 1'
#
loop_
_entity.id
_entity.type
_entity.pdbx_description
1 polymer ?
#
loop_
_entity_poly.entity_id
_entity_poly.type
_entity_poly.pdbx_seq_one_letter_code
_entity_poly.pdbx_strand_id
1 'polypeptide(L)' 'TIDSLGGIDVEAQYTLTDHRDGYGTFTVYAGTTHMDGDTALWYVRSRKTSSDFDRARRQQEVLKAIFLRLLSL' A
#
# COMPACT_ATOMS: atom_id res chain seq x y z
N THR A 1 -3.55 13.48 -5.80
CA THR A 1 -2.70 12.29 -5.56
C THR A 1 -2.95 11.80 -4.15
N ILE A 2 -2.41 10.66 -3.72
CA ILE A 2 -2.51 10.26 -2.29
C ILE A 2 -1.89 11.33 -1.38
N ASP A 3 -0.81 11.98 -1.83
CA ASP A 3 -0.16 13.06 -1.08
C ASP A 3 -1.06 14.28 -0.90
N SER A 4 -1.90 14.61 -1.88
CA SER A 4 -2.86 15.71 -1.73
C SER A 4 -3.98 15.42 -0.72
N LEU A 5 -4.12 14.16 -0.31
CA LEU A 5 -5.00 13.75 0.80
C LEU A 5 -4.25 13.69 2.14
N GLY A 6 -2.95 14.00 2.16
CA GLY A 6 -2.09 13.83 3.33
C GLY A 6 -1.77 12.37 3.66
N GLY A 7 -1.82 11.47 2.66
CA GLY A 7 -1.65 10.04 2.85
C GLY A 7 -2.96 9.29 3.08
N ILE A 8 -2.86 7.96 3.19
CA ILE A 8 -3.98 7.04 3.44
C ILE A 8 -3.59 5.95 4.45
N ASP A 9 -4.55 5.48 5.24
CA ASP A 9 -4.35 4.36 6.16
C ASP A 9 -4.80 3.05 5.48
N VAL A 10 -3.84 2.20 5.15
CA VAL A 10 -4.07 0.93 4.45
C VAL A 10 -4.01 -0.22 5.44
N GLU A 11 -5.08 -1.01 5.48
CA GLU A 11 -5.12 -2.28 6.22
C GLU A 11 -4.49 -3.38 5.36
N ALA A 12 -3.20 -3.64 5.57
CA ALA A 12 -2.47 -4.68 4.86
C ALA A 12 -2.81 -6.06 5.45
N GLN A 13 -3.42 -6.96 4.67
CA GLN A 13 -3.80 -8.28 5.20
C GLN A 13 -2.58 -9.17 5.52
N TYR A 14 -1.47 -8.97 4.81
CA TYR A 14 -0.26 -9.77 4.96
C TYR A 14 0.99 -8.89 4.90
N THR A 15 2.03 -9.30 5.63
CA THR A 15 3.34 -8.67 5.54
C THR A 15 3.89 -8.81 4.13
N LEU A 16 4.33 -7.70 3.55
CA LEU A 16 4.99 -7.62 2.26
C LEU A 16 6.42 -7.12 2.47
N THR A 17 7.40 -7.94 2.08
CA THR A 17 8.81 -7.55 1.98
C THR A 17 9.25 -7.65 0.53
N ASP A 18 9.75 -6.54 -0.03
CA ASP A 18 10.29 -6.48 -1.39
C ASP A 18 11.34 -5.35 -1.49
N HIS A 19 12.05 -5.28 -2.61
CA HIS A 19 12.96 -4.18 -2.90
C HIS A 19 12.19 -2.89 -3.22
N ARG A 20 12.60 -1.76 -2.64
CA ARG A 20 12.13 -0.42 -2.97
C ARG A 20 13.33 0.45 -3.35
N ASP A 21 13.26 1.06 -4.53
CA ASP A 21 14.33 1.93 -5.04
C ASP A 21 14.63 3.04 -4.03
N GLY A 22 15.91 3.23 -3.69
CA GLY A 22 16.37 4.19 -2.68
C GLY A 22 16.28 3.72 -1.22
N TYR A 23 15.58 2.61 -0.94
CA TYR A 23 15.41 2.07 0.42
C TYR A 23 16.00 0.66 0.60
N GLY A 24 16.32 -0.05 -0.48
CA GLY A 24 16.81 -1.42 -0.40
C GLY A 24 15.67 -2.39 -0.08
N THR A 25 15.86 -3.27 0.90
CA THR A 25 14.79 -4.15 1.38
C THR A 25 13.81 -3.33 2.22
N PHE A 26 12.55 -3.29 1.81
CA PHE A 26 11.49 -2.54 2.47
C PHE A 26 10.34 -3.49 2.85
N THR A 27 9.78 -3.29 4.04
CA THR A 27 8.73 -4.14 4.59
C THR A 27 7.55 -3.31 5.04
N VAL A 28 6.36 -3.69 4.57
CA VAL A 28 5.07 -3.30 5.16
C VAL A 28 4.56 -4.50 5.94
N TYR A 29 4.37 -4.35 7.25
CA TYR A 29 3.84 -5.41 8.09
C TYR A 29 2.32 -5.53 7.94
N ALA A 30 1.78 -6.73 8.19
CA ALA A 30 0.33 -6.91 8.29
C ALA A 30 -0.26 -5.98 9.37
N GLY A 31 -1.47 -5.47 9.12
CA GLY A 31 -2.17 -4.48 9.92
C GLY A 31 -2.24 -3.10 9.27
N THR A 32 -2.70 -2.11 10.02
CA THR A 32 -2.85 -0.74 9.53
C THR A 32 -1.50 -0.06 9.38
N THR A 33 -1.19 0.42 8.18
CA THR A 33 -0.01 1.23 7.88
C THR A 33 -0.42 2.51 7.17
N HIS A 34 0.08 3.64 7.65
CA HIS A 34 -0.07 4.91 6.96
C HIS A 34 0.87 4.99 5.76
N MET A 35 0.35 5.30 4.59
CA MET A 35 1.09 5.32 3.33
C MET A 35 0.96 6.66 2.62
N ASP A 36 2.11 7.21 2.23
CA ASP A 36 2.22 8.29 1.24
C ASP A 36 2.04 7.74 -0.19
N GLY A 37 2.03 8.62 -1.19
CA GLY A 37 1.84 8.24 -2.59
C GLY A 37 2.88 7.25 -3.09
N ASP A 38 4.15 7.44 -2.73
CA ASP A 38 5.25 6.57 -3.17
C ASP A 38 5.17 5.18 -2.52
N THR A 39 4.85 5.11 -1.23
CA THR A 39 4.72 3.85 -0.49
C THR A 39 3.49 3.09 -0.97
N ALA A 40 2.35 3.76 -1.19
CA ALA A 40 1.16 3.14 -1.74
C ALA A 40 1.39 2.63 -3.17
N LEU A 41 2.09 3.39 -4.02
CA LEU A 41 2.44 2.98 -5.37
C LEU A 41 3.36 1.75 -5.37
N TRP A 42 4.38 1.75 -4.53
CA TRP A 42 5.25 0.59 -4.34
C TRP A 42 4.44 -0.61 -3.83
N TYR A 43 3.58 -0.40 -2.83
CA TYR A 43 2.77 -1.43 -2.21
C TYR A 43 1.80 -2.08 -3.21
N VAL A 44 1.23 -1.36 -4.19
CA VAL A 44 0.37 -2.00 -5.21
C VAL A 44 1.15 -2.62 -6.38
N ARG A 45 2.41 -2.20 -6.62
CA ARG A 45 3.24 -2.66 -7.76
C ARG A 45 4.24 -3.76 -7.43
N SER A 46 4.55 -3.97 -6.15
CA SER A 46 5.47 -5.04 -5.72
C SER A 46 5.03 -6.40 -6.27
N ARG A 47 6.00 -7.22 -6.68
CA ARG A 47 5.79 -8.44 -7.48
C ARG A 47 6.69 -9.60 -7.10
N LYS A 48 7.81 -9.40 -6.41
CA LYS A 48 8.82 -10.46 -6.27
C LYS A 48 8.34 -11.67 -5.47
N THR A 49 7.31 -11.51 -4.64
CA THR A 49 6.87 -12.53 -3.67
C THR A 49 5.38 -12.88 -3.79
N SER A 50 4.68 -12.45 -4.85
CA SER A 50 3.20 -12.47 -4.85
C SER A 50 2.58 -12.92 -6.18
N SER A 51 1.47 -13.66 -6.10
CA SER A 51 0.62 -14.00 -7.25
C SER A 51 -0.13 -12.76 -7.81
N ASP A 52 -0.75 -12.90 -8.98
CA ASP A 52 -1.64 -11.86 -9.51
C ASP A 52 -2.84 -11.57 -8.58
N PHE A 53 -3.31 -12.59 -7.84
CA PHE A 53 -4.37 -12.43 -6.83
C PHE A 53 -3.90 -11.57 -5.66
N ASP A 54 -2.66 -11.75 -5.20
CA ASP A 54 -2.10 -10.93 -4.13
C ASP A 54 -1.94 -9.47 -4.55
N ARG A 55 -1.65 -9.22 -5.84
CA ARG A 55 -1.61 -7.86 -6.37
C ARG A 55 -2.99 -7.24 -6.44
N ALA A 56 -3.98 -7.98 -6.93
CA ALA A 56 -5.36 -7.52 -6.95
C ALA A 56 -5.88 -7.21 -5.53
N ARG A 57 -5.54 -8.05 -4.54
CA ARG A 57 -5.84 -7.79 -3.12
C ARG A 57 -5.26 -6.45 -2.65
N ARG A 58 -3.96 -6.21 -2.84
CA ARG A 58 -3.32 -4.95 -2.41
C ARG A 58 -3.91 -3.72 -3.09
N GLN A 59 -4.27 -3.86 -4.37
CA GLN A 59 -4.99 -2.80 -5.09
C GLN A 59 -6.36 -2.52 -4.47
N GLN A 60 -7.11 -3.56 -4.08
CA GLN A 60 -8.39 -3.41 -3.36
C GLN A 60 -8.20 -2.77 -1.97
N GLU A 61 -7.17 -3.17 -1.22
CA GLU A 61 -6.82 -2.57 0.08
C GLU A 61 -6.57 -1.06 -0.04
N VAL A 62 -5.76 -0.65 -1.02
CA VAL A 62 -5.46 0.78 -1.28
C VAL A 62 -6.70 1.53 -1.77
N LEU A 63 -7.52 0.95 -2.67
CA LEU A 63 -8.77 1.58 -3.11
C LEU A 63 -9.75 1.81 -1.96
N LYS A 64 -9.89 0.82 -1.06
CA LYS A 64 -10.72 0.94 0.14
C LYS A 64 -10.20 2.05 1.06
N ALA A 65 -8.88 2.12 1.27
CA ALA A 65 -8.25 3.17 2.07
C ALA A 65 -8.47 4.57 1.49
N ILE A 66 -8.35 4.74 0.17
CA ILE A 66 -8.67 6.00 -0.52
C ILE A 66 -10.14 6.38 -0.27
N PHE A 67 -11.06 5.44 -0.44
CA PHE A 67 -12.49 5.69 -0.22
C PHE A 67 -12.78 6.12 1.23
N LEU A 68 -12.21 5.43 2.22
CA LEU A 68 -12.33 5.79 3.64
C LEU A 68 -11.73 7.17 3.94
N ARG A 69 -10.58 7.49 3.34
CA ARG A 69 -9.95 8.81 3.48
C ARG A 69 -10.85 9.91 2.94
N LEU A 70 -11.47 9.71 1.78
CA LEU A 70 -12.40 10.68 1.18
C LEU A 70 -13.67 10.89 2.02
N LEU A 71 -14.16 9.87 2.73
CA LEU A 71 -15.32 9.98 3.63
C LEU A 71 -15.01 10.68 4.97
N SER A 72 -13.73 10.78 5.34
CA SER A 72 -13.27 11.40 6.59
C SER A 72 -12.70 12.81 6.40
N LEU A 73 -12.80 13.36 5.18
CA LEU A 73 -12.59 14.77 4.89
C LEU A 73 -13.77 15.60 5.40
#